data_AF-A0A941S6Q1-F1
#
_entry.id   AF-A0A941S6Q1-F1
#
_cell.length_a   1.000
_cell.length_b   1.000
_cell.length_c   1.000
_cell.angle_alpha   90.00
_cell.angle_beta   90.00
_cell.angle_gamma   90.00
#
_symmetry.space_group_name_H-M   'P 1'
#
loop_
_entity.id
_entity.type
_entity.pdbx_description
1 polymer ?
#
loop_
_entity_poly.entity_id
_entity_poly.type
_entity_poly.pdbx_seq_one_letter_code
_entity_poly.pdbx_strand_id
1 'polypeptide(L)'
;MRGRTLSECFVVIDEAQNCTYGQIKMLLTRLGWRSTMVLTGDPDQTDLLPGMSGLSDIARRLEPIAGVPVVRLTEGDIVRHPLVASMLTVL
;
A
#
# COMPACT_ATOMS: atom_id res chain seq x y z
N MET A 1 16.62 4.64 -1.55
CA MET A 1 15.64 5.41 -2.35
C MET A 1 15.97 6.90 -2.43
N ARG A 2 16.51 7.53 -1.38
CA ARG A 2 16.94 8.95 -1.39
C ARG A 2 17.80 9.30 -2.61
N GLY A 3 17.51 10.43 -3.26
CA GLY A 3 18.32 10.99 -4.35
C GLY A 3 18.18 10.30 -5.71
N ARG A 4 17.25 9.36 -5.87
CA ARG A 4 16.94 8.74 -7.18
C ARG A 4 15.60 9.23 -7.71
N THR A 5 15.36 9.09 -9.01
CA THR A 5 14.05 9.29 -9.65
C THR A 5 13.74 8.04 -10.46
N LEU A 6 12.52 7.52 -10.33
CA LEU A 6 12.05 6.29 -10.96
C LEU A 6 11.24 6.65 -12.21
N SER A 7 11.93 6.84 -13.34
CA SER A 7 11.32 7.12 -14.65
C SER A 7 11.25 5.85 -15.51
N GLU A 8 10.29 5.79 -16.42
CA GLU A 8 10.08 4.69 -17.37
C GLU A 8 9.93 3.31 -16.71
N CYS A 9 9.22 3.25 -15.57
CA CYS A 9 9.05 2.00 -14.85
C CYS A 9 7.67 1.83 -14.19
N PHE A 10 7.34 0.59 -13.86
CA PHE A 10 6.20 0.25 -13.04
C PHE A 10 6.70 -0.19 -11.66
N VAL A 11 6.28 0.50 -10.62
CA VAL A 11 6.74 0.30 -9.24
C VAL A 11 5.60 -0.29 -8.43
N VAL A 12 5.84 -1.43 -7.79
CA VAL A 12 4.94 -2.00 -6.78
C VAL A 12 5.63 -1.94 -5.44
N ILE A 13 4.98 -1.30 -4.48
CA ILE A 13 5.41 -1.27 -3.09
C ILE A 13 4.39 -2.10 -2.32
N ASP A 14 4.82 -3.29 -1.93
CA ASP A 14 4.00 -4.21 -1.16
C ASP A 14 4.23 -4.05 0.35
N GLU A 15 3.25 -4.48 1.13
CA GLU A 15 3.26 -4.38 2.60
C GLU A 15 3.54 -2.95 3.11
N ALA A 16 2.95 -1.94 2.45
CA ALA A 16 3.19 -0.54 2.74
C ALA A 16 2.71 -0.12 4.15
N GLN A 17 1.89 -0.93 4.83
CA GLN A 17 1.54 -0.73 6.23
C GLN A 17 2.77 -0.80 7.14
N ASN A 18 3.82 -1.51 6.73
CA ASN A 18 5.08 -1.60 7.46
C ASN A 18 6.02 -0.42 7.22
N CYS A 19 5.54 0.62 6.51
CA CYS A 19 6.25 1.87 6.31
C CYS A 19 5.65 2.98 7.18
N THR A 20 6.53 3.74 7.83
CA THR A 20 6.16 5.02 8.44
C THR A 20 5.76 6.05 7.38
N TYR A 21 5.04 7.09 7.79
CA TYR A 21 4.67 8.20 6.90
C TYR A 21 5.88 8.80 6.18
N GLY A 22 7.00 8.98 6.89
CA GLY A 22 8.24 9.52 6.31
C GLY A 22 8.83 8.62 5.22
N GLN A 23 8.78 7.31 5.41
CA GLN A 23 9.24 6.33 4.41
C GLN A 23 8.32 6.33 3.18
N ILE A 24 7.00 6.31 3.36
CA ILE A 24 6.07 6.36 2.23
C ILE A 24 6.23 7.68 1.45
N LYS A 25 6.30 8.83 2.14
CA LYS A 25 6.56 10.12 1.50
C LYS A 25 7.88 10.12 0.73
N MET A 26 8.93 9.52 1.30
CA MET A 26 10.20 9.37 0.59
C MET A 26 10.02 8.57 -0.71
N LEU A 27 9.25 7.47 -0.70
CA LEU A 27 8.97 6.64 -1.88
C LEU A 27 8.16 7.38 -2.94
N LEU A 28 7.02 7.97 -2.57
CA LEU A 28 6.12 8.68 -3.50
C LEU A 28 6.83 9.81 -4.24
N THR A 29 7.71 10.56 -3.54
CA THR A 29 8.48 11.65 -4.16
C THR A 29 9.58 11.17 -5.12
N ARG A 30 9.72 9.85 -5.34
CA ARG A 30 10.62 9.28 -6.34
C ARG A 30 9.94 9.03 -7.68
N LEU A 31 8.61 9.12 -7.79
CA LEU A 31 7.91 8.86 -9.04
C LEU A 31 8.38 9.82 -10.14
N GLY A 32 8.88 9.27 -11.24
CA GLY A 32 9.37 9.99 -12.41
C GLY A 32 8.39 9.95 -13.58
N TRP A 33 8.84 10.48 -14.73
CA TRP A 33 8.05 10.51 -15.95
C TRP A 33 7.82 9.12 -16.53
N ARG A 34 6.66 8.94 -17.20
CA ARG A 34 6.26 7.68 -17.86
C ARG A 34 6.33 6.48 -16.91
N SER A 35 6.03 6.71 -15.63
CA SER A 35 6.03 5.68 -14.60
C SER A 35 4.67 5.55 -13.95
N THR A 36 4.42 4.38 -13.37
CA THR A 36 3.25 4.11 -12.53
C THR A 36 3.73 3.52 -11.22
N MET A 37 3.12 3.92 -10.12
CA MET A 37 3.44 3.40 -8.79
C MET A 37 2.15 2.94 -8.11
N VAL A 38 2.18 1.71 -7.61
CA VAL A 38 1.09 1.08 -6.86
C VAL A 38 1.61 0.77 -5.47
N LEU A 39 0.89 1.23 -4.45
CA LEU A 39 1.15 0.90 -3.05
C LEU A 39 0.04 -0.06 -2.61
N THR A 40 0.41 -1.21 -2.06
CA THR A 40 -0.49 -2.21 -1.49
C THR A 40 -0.17 -2.41 -0.01
N GLY A 41 -1.16 -2.82 0.75
CA GLY A 41 -1.00 -3.12 2.17
C GLY A 41 -2.33 -3.16 2.91
N ASP A 42 -2.32 -3.82 4.06
CA ASP A 42 -3.45 -3.88 4.98
C ASP A 42 -3.14 -3.00 6.21
N PRO A 43 -3.82 -1.86 6.41
CA PRO A 43 -3.55 -0.96 7.52
C PRO A 43 -3.76 -1.60 8.90
N ASP A 44 -4.55 -2.68 8.99
CA ASP A 44 -4.84 -3.37 10.25
C ASP A 44 -3.81 -4.46 10.58
N GLN A 45 -2.92 -4.81 9.65
CA GLN A 45 -1.88 -5.85 9.79
C GLN A 45 -0.46 -5.27 9.76
N THR A 46 -0.24 -4.19 10.52
CA THR A 46 1.09 -3.56 10.66
C THR A 46 1.97 -4.28 11.67
N ASP A 47 3.23 -4.53 11.31
CA ASP A 47 4.29 -5.02 12.21
C ASP A 47 4.90 -3.90 13.08
N LEU A 48 4.62 -2.64 12.75
CA LEU A 48 5.08 -1.48 13.51
C LEU A 48 4.27 -1.27 14.80
N LEU A 49 4.84 -0.50 15.73
CA LEU A 49 4.10 -0.10 16.94
C LEU A 49 2.83 0.69 16.57
N PRO A 50 1.79 0.64 17.43
CA PRO A 50 0.52 1.32 17.17
C PRO A 50 0.71 2.80 16.80
N GLY A 51 0.06 3.22 15.71
CA GLY A 51 0.11 4.61 15.22
C GLY A 51 1.38 4.99 14.44
N MET A 52 2.33 4.07 14.23
CA MET A 52 3.53 4.35 13.43
C MET A 52 3.32 4.18 11.93
N SER A 53 2.42 3.29 11.51
CA SER A 53 2.12 3.05 10.10
C SER A 53 1.64 4.33 9.41
N GLY A 54 2.23 4.62 8.24
CA GLY A 54 1.86 5.77 7.42
C GLY A 54 0.74 5.49 6.43
N LEU A 55 0.32 4.23 6.24
CA LEU A 55 -0.54 3.82 5.12
C LEU A 55 -1.94 4.47 5.19
N SER A 56 -2.59 4.42 6.35
CA SER A 56 -3.93 5.02 6.51
C SER A 56 -3.92 6.55 6.35
N ASP A 57 -2.88 7.22 6.86
CA ASP A 57 -2.76 8.68 6.74
C ASP A 57 -2.47 9.08 5.29
N ILE A 58 -1.55 8.40 4.61
CA ILE A 58 -1.24 8.73 3.21
C ILE A 58 -2.43 8.47 2.29
N ALA A 59 -3.15 7.35 2.46
CA ALA A 59 -4.32 7.03 1.65
C ALA A 59 -5.37 8.14 1.74
N ARG A 60 -5.71 8.57 2.97
CA ARG A 60 -6.67 9.66 3.22
C ARG A 60 -6.24 11.00 2.60
N ARG A 61 -4.93 11.29 2.60
CA ARG A 61 -4.38 12.52 1.99
C ARG A 61 -4.38 12.48 0.47
N LEU A 62 -4.27 11.29 -0.13
CA LEU A 62 -4.24 11.09 -1.58
C LEU A 62 -5.63 10.99 -2.19
N GLU A 63 -6.65 10.56 -1.44
CA GLU A 63 -8.05 10.49 -1.87
C GLU A 63 -8.58 11.72 -2.64
N PRO A 64 -8.33 12.98 -2.19
CA PRO A 64 -8.82 14.16 -2.92
C PRO A 64 -8.02 14.49 -4.19
N ILE A 65 -6.90 13.82 -4.46
CA ILE A 65 -6.02 14.15 -5.60
C ILE A 65 -6.54 13.48 -6.87
N ALA A 66 -6.95 14.30 -7.85
CA ALA A 66 -7.34 13.82 -9.16
C ALA A 66 -6.20 13.03 -9.83
N GLY A 67 -6.50 11.82 -10.31
CA GLY A 67 -5.52 10.93 -10.95
C GLY A 67 -4.77 10.00 -9.98
N VAL A 68 -5.06 10.03 -8.68
CA VAL A 68 -4.54 9.07 -7.69
C VAL A 68 -5.70 8.27 -7.10
N PRO A 69 -6.10 7.14 -7.72
CA PRO A 69 -7.16 6.32 -7.18
C PRO A 69 -6.71 5.63 -5.87
N VAL A 70 -7.54 5.73 -4.84
CA VAL A 70 -7.40 4.96 -3.60
C VAL A 70 -8.46 3.87 -3.60
N VAL A 71 -8.02 2.62 -3.75
CA VAL A 71 -8.91 1.45 -3.82
C VAL A 71 -8.91 0.74 -2.47
N ARG A 72 -10.10 0.56 -1.90
CA ARG A 72 -10.30 -0.17 -0.64
C ARG A 72 -10.98 -1.50 -0.97
N LEU A 73 -10.20 -2.57 -0.92
CA LEU A 73 -10.73 -3.92 -1.06
C LEU A 73 -11.39 -4.34 0.25
N THR A 74 -12.42 -5.16 0.13
CA THR A 74 -13.22 -5.68 1.24
C THR A 74 -13.05 -7.19 1.35
N GLU A 75 -13.58 -7.80 2.41
CA GLU A 75 -13.62 -9.26 2.54
C GLU A 75 -14.29 -9.95 1.34
N GLY A 76 -15.26 -9.29 0.71
CA GLY A 76 -15.96 -9.79 -0.48
C GLY A 76 -15.07 -9.89 -1.74
N ASP A 77 -13.95 -9.16 -1.77
CA ASP A 77 -12.99 -9.19 -2.87
C ASP A 77 -11.95 -10.32 -2.70
N ILE A 78 -11.95 -11.01 -1.56
CA ILE A 78 -10.93 -12.02 -1.25
C ILE A 78 -11.33 -13.38 -1.81
N VAL A 79 -10.73 -13.75 -2.93
CA VAL A 79 -10.88 -15.08 -3.53
C VAL A 79 -9.82 -16.02 -2.95
N ARG A 80 -10.26 -17.00 -2.15
CA ARG A 80 -9.39 -18.03 -1.55
C ARG A 80 -9.68 -19.39 -2.16
N HIS A 81 -8.66 -20.24 -2.20
CA HIS A 81 -8.85 -21.65 -2.52
C HIS A 81 -9.80 -22.30 -1.48
N PRO A 82 -10.78 -23.15 -1.89
CA PRO A 82 -11.76 -23.74 -0.97
C PRO A 82 -11.14 -24.41 0.27
N LEU A 83 -10.02 -25.12 0.07
CA LEU A 83 -9.28 -25.75 1.17
C LEU A 83 -8.80 -24.73 2.23
N VAL A 84 -8.28 -23.58 1.82
CA VAL A 84 -7.79 -22.54 2.74
C VAL A 84 -8.96 -21.94 3.52
N ALA A 85 -10.10 -21.71 2.86
CA ALA A 85 -11.31 -21.24 3.54
C ALA A 85 -11.79 -22.24 4.60
N SER A 86 -11.74 -23.55 4.32
CA SER A 86 -12.05 -24.58 5.33
C SER A 86 -11.07 -24.55 6.50
N MET A 87 -9.77 -24.35 6.26
CA MET A 87 -8.78 -24.26 7.33
C MET A 87 -9.02 -23.07 8.27
N LEU A 88 -9.39 -21.90 7.74
CA LEU A 88 -9.66 -20.70 8.55
C LEU A 88 -10.85 -20.83 9.51
N THR A 89 -11.75 -21.80 9.30
CA THR A 89 -12.83 -22.07 10.26
C THR A 89 -12.38 -22.85 11.50
N VAL A 90 -11.17 -23.44 11.44
CA VAL A 90 -10.63 -24.32 12.49
C VAL A 90 -9.38 -23.72 13.16
N LEU A 91 -8.67 -22.82 12.47
CA LEU A 91 -7.57 -22.00 13.00
C LEU A 91 -8.11 -20.78 13.74
#